data_AF-A0A519BBV8-F1
#
_entry.id   AF-A0A519BBV8-F1
#
_cell.length_a   1.000
_cell.length_b   1.000
_cell.length_c   1.000
_cell.angle_alpha   90.00
_cell.angle_beta   90.00
_cell.angle_gamma   90.00
#
_symmetry.space_group_name_H-M   'P 1'
#
loop_
_entity.id
_entity.type
_entity.pdbx_description
1 polymer ?
#
loop_
_entity_poly.entity_id
_entity_poly.type
_entity_poly.pdbx_seq_one_letter_code
_entity_poly.pdbx_strand_id
1 'polypeptide(L)' 'MQINLNFWDILDWLAFAVTLAGVWQLSSHKKSGFIISGFASFIWAAVGFHSNLTGLAVLNILLIFIYLRGYIKK' A
#
# COMPACT_ATOMS: atom_id res chain seq x y z
N MET A 1 -9.58 27.57 -8.15
CA MET A 1 -8.53 26.57 -8.43
C MET A 1 -9.22 25.23 -8.59
N GLN A 2 -9.52 24.80 -9.81
CA GLN A 2 -10.09 23.46 -10.05
C GLN A 2 -8.95 22.45 -9.94
N ILE A 3 -9.03 21.56 -8.94
CA ILE A 3 -8.11 20.44 -8.82
C ILE A 3 -8.59 19.40 -9.83
N ASN A 4 -7.94 19.32 -11.00
CA ASN A 4 -8.11 18.19 -11.90
C ASN A 4 -7.33 17.01 -11.31
N LEU A 5 -7.97 16.29 -10.38
CA LEU A 5 -7.43 15.03 -9.87
C LEU A 5 -7.49 14.01 -11.00
N ASN A 6 -6.33 13.58 -11.47
CA ASN A 6 -6.25 12.44 -12.35
C ASN A 6 -6.45 11.14 -11.52
N PHE A 7 -6.74 10.04 -12.21
CA PHE A 7 -6.94 8.74 -11.56
C PHE A 7 -5.75 8.32 -10.66
N TRP A 8 -4.52 8.66 -11.06
CA TRP A 8 -3.31 8.31 -10.33
C TRP A 8 -3.13 9.15 -9.06
N ASP A 9 -3.54 10.42 -9.07
CA ASP A 9 -3.55 11.27 -7.87
C ASP A 9 -4.52 10.69 -6.82
N ILE A 10 -5.68 10.19 -7.28
CA ILE A 10 -6.66 9.53 -6.40
C ILE A 10 -6.06 8.23 -5.83
N LEU A 11 -5.38 7.43 -6.66
CA LEU A 11 -4.71 6.21 -6.21
C LEU A 11 -3.57 6.49 -5.22
N ASP A 12 -2.82 7.57 -5.39
CA ASP A 12 -1.73 7.96 -4.49
C ASP A 12 -2.28 8.29 -3.09
N TRP A 13 -3.30 9.16 -3.03
CA TRP A 13 -4.00 9.48 -1.78
C TRP A 13 -4.69 8.27 -1.15
N LEU A 14 -5.28 7.40 -1.97
CA LEU A 14 -5.88 6.15 -1.49
C LEU A 14 -4.82 5.21 -0.90
N ALA A 15 -3.69 5.00 -1.60
CA ALA A 15 -2.60 4.16 -1.15
C ALA A 15 -2.07 4.66 0.20
N PHE A 16 -1.88 5.98 0.33
CA PHE A 16 -1.49 6.61 1.58
C PHE A 16 -2.49 6.35 2.73
N ALA A 17 -3.78 6.59 2.50
CA ALA A 17 -4.82 6.39 3.52
C ALA A 17 -4.91 4.92 3.96
N VAL A 18 -4.84 3.98 3.01
CA VAL A 18 -4.87 2.54 3.28
C VAL A 18 -3.59 2.10 4.00
N THR A 19 -2.42 2.65 3.67
CA THR A 19 -1.18 2.41 4.41
C THR A 19 -1.32 2.82 5.87
N LEU A 20 -1.84 4.02 6.15
CA LEU A 20 -2.07 4.48 7.54
C LEU A 20 -3.05 3.57 8.28
N ALA A 21 -4.16 3.18 7.63
CA ALA A 21 -5.13 2.26 8.22
C ALA A 21 -4.49 0.88 8.51
N GLY A 22 -3.66 0.37 7.60
CA GLY A 22 -2.93 -0.88 7.78
C GLY A 22 -1.94 -0.82 8.94
N VAL A 23 -1.14 0.25 9.03
CA VAL A 23 -0.21 0.48 10.15
C VAL A 23 -0.94 0.57 11.48
N TRP A 24 -2.06 1.30 11.54
CA TRP A 24 -2.87 1.40 12.76
C TRP A 24 -3.42 0.03 13.20
N GLN A 25 -3.89 -0.78 12.26
CA GLN A 25 -4.38 -2.13 12.54
C GLN A 25 -3.27 -3.07 13.00
N LEU A 26 -2.07 -2.98 12.39
CA LEU A 26 -0.89 -3.72 12.82
C LEU A 26 -0.46 -3.32 14.24
N SER A 27 -0.44 -2.02 14.54
CA SER A 27 -0.17 -1.49 15.88
C SER A 27 -1.23 -1.90 16.91
N SER A 28 -2.49 -2.03 16.49
CA SER A 28 -3.58 -2.56 17.32
C SER A 28 -3.55 -4.10 17.45
N HIS A 29 -2.46 -4.74 17.03
CA HIS A 29 -2.27 -6.19 17.02
C HIS A 29 -3.31 -6.98 16.20
N LYS A 30 -4.09 -6.36 15.32
CA LYS A 30 -5.12 -7.03 14.52
C LYS A 30 -4.52 -7.71 13.29
N LYS A 31 -5.01 -8.90 12.97
CA LYS A 31 -4.57 -9.71 11.82
C LYS A 31 -4.97 -9.10 10.47
N SER A 32 -6.08 -8.36 10.44
CA SER A 32 -6.54 -7.55 9.29
C SER A 32 -5.51 -6.53 8.81
N GLY A 33 -4.61 -6.06 9.69
CA GLY A 33 -3.55 -5.11 9.32
C GLY A 33 -2.64 -5.64 8.22
N PHE A 34 -2.35 -6.94 8.20
CA PHE A 34 -1.53 -7.53 7.14
C PHE A 34 -2.21 -7.51 5.77
N ILE A 35 -3.52 -7.78 5.71
CA ILE A 35 -4.28 -7.73 4.46
C ILE A 35 -4.35 -6.29 3.95
N ILE A 36 -4.67 -5.34 4.82
CA ILE A 36 -4.81 -3.93 4.47
C ILE A 36 -3.47 -3.36 3.99
N SER A 37 -2.37 -3.65 4.70
CA SER A 37 -1.03 -3.24 4.28
C SER A 37 -0.58 -3.92 2.98
N GLY A 38 -0.92 -5.20 2.78
CA GLY A 38 -0.66 -5.90 1.52
C GLY A 38 -1.39 -5.26 0.33
N PHE A 39 -2.66 -4.89 0.51
CA PHE A 39 -3.44 -4.18 -0.50
C PHE A 39 -2.88 -2.78 -0.79
N ALA A 40 -2.47 -2.03 0.23
CA ALA A 40 -1.79 -0.74 0.05
C ALA A 40 -0.50 -0.90 -0.76
N SER A 41 0.32 -1.91 -0.46
CA SER A 41 1.54 -2.16 -1.23
C SER A 41 1.26 -2.56 -2.68
N PHE A 42 0.16 -3.26 -2.97
CA PHE A 42 -0.25 -3.51 -4.34
C PHE A 42 -0.54 -2.21 -5.11
N ILE A 43 -1.25 -1.26 -4.49
CA ILE A 43 -1.52 0.05 -5.09
C ILE A 43 -0.21 0.84 -5.27
N TRP A 44 0.66 0.89 -4.25
CA TRP A 44 1.95 1.57 -4.34
C TRP A 44 2.87 0.99 -5.41
N ALA A 45 2.79 -0.32 -5.67
CA ALA A 45 3.53 -0.94 -6.77
C ALA A 45 3.03 -0.43 -8.13
N ALA A 46 1.71 -0.37 -8.32
CA ALA A 46 1.11 0.18 -9.54
C ALA A 46 1.45 1.67 -9.75
N VAL A 47 1.38 2.48 -8.69
CA VAL A 47 1.81 3.90 -8.71
C VAL A 47 3.30 4.01 -9.02
N GLY A 48 4.14 3.16 -8.44
CA GLY A 48 5.58 3.14 -8.71
C GLY A 48 5.91 2.83 -10.16
N PHE A 49 5.21 1.89 -10.80
CA PHE A 49 5.37 1.62 -12.24
C PHE A 49 4.91 2.80 -13.10
N HIS A 50 3.76 3.40 -12.78
CA HIS A 50 3.25 4.56 -13.52
C HIS A 50 4.21 5.75 -13.47
N SER A 51 4.76 6.04 -12.29
CA SER A 51 5.64 7.19 -12.05
C SER A 51 7.11 6.92 -12.40
N ASN A 52 7.45 5.76 -13.00
CA ASN A 52 8.82 5.31 -13.27
C ASN A 52 9.74 5.29 -12.03
N LEU A 53 9.15 5.07 -10.85
CA LEU A 53 9.86 4.97 -9.57
C LEU A 53 10.13 3.49 -9.26
N THR A 54 11.16 2.92 -9.90
CA THR A 54 11.50 1.49 -9.78
C THR A 54 11.72 1.06 -8.33
N GLY A 55 12.35 1.91 -7.51
CA GLY A 55 12.56 1.61 -6.09
C GLY A 55 11.25 1.46 -5.31
N LEU A 56 10.26 2.32 -5.58
CA LEU A 56 8.94 2.26 -4.96
C LEU A 56 8.20 0.99 -5.36
N ALA A 57 8.26 0.64 -6.65
CA ALA A 57 7.60 -0.56 -7.17
C ALA A 57 8.20 -1.85 -6.57
N VAL A 58 9.54 -2.00 -6.63
CA VAL A 58 10.23 -3.20 -6.13
C VAL A 58 10.05 -3.36 -4.63
N LEU A 59 10.19 -2.28 -3.85
CA LEU A 59 9.98 -2.32 -2.40
C LEU A 59 8.58 -2.83 -2.07
N ASN A 60 7.56 -2.29 -2.73
CA ASN A 60 6.19 -2.67 -2.41
C ASN A 60 5.84 -4.10 -2.86
N ILE A 61 6.43 -4.58 -3.95
CA ILE A 61 6.35 -6.00 -4.33
C ILE A 61 6.92 -6.89 -3.21
N LEU A 62 8.10 -6.57 -2.67
CA LEU A 62 8.69 -7.31 -1.55
C LEU A 62 7.82 -7.25 -0.29
N LEU A 63 7.27 -6.08 0.02
CA LEU A 63 6.39 -5.89 1.17
C LEU A 63 5.12 -6.74 1.08
N ILE A 64 4.54 -6.95 -0.11
CA ILE A 64 3.40 -7.86 -0.29
C ILE A 64 3.74 -9.27 0.22
N PHE A 65 4.92 -9.81 -0.10
CA PHE A 65 5.34 -11.13 0.39
C PHE A 65 5.54 -11.14 1.91
N ILE A 66 6.10 -10.07 2.47
CA ILE A 66 6.29 -9.93 3.92
C ILE A 66 4.93 -9.90 4.62
N TYR A 67 3.98 -9.13 4.12
CA TYR A 67 2.63 -9.04 4.70
C TYR A 67 1.86 -10.35 4.54
N LEU A 68 1.95 -11.02 3.39
CA LEU A 68 1.36 -12.34 3.17
C LEU A 68 1.93 -13.36 4.17
N ARG A 69 3.25 -13.41 4.34
CA ARG A 69 3.91 -14.27 5.33
C ARG A 69 3.46 -13.92 6.76
N GLY A 70 3.37 -12.64 7.08
CA GLY A 70 2.92 -12.15 8.38
C GLY A 70 1.47 -12.55 8.68
N TYR A 71 0.59 -12.53 7.68
CA TYR A 71 -0.79 -13.00 7.80
C TYR A 71 -0.87 -14.51 8.03
N ILE A 72 -0.06 -15.32 7.35
CA ILE A 72 -0.07 -16.79 7.50
C ILE A 72 0.43 -17.20 8.89
N LYS A 73 1.44 -16.49 9.41
CA LYS A 73 2.12 -16.85 10.67
C LYS A 73 1.45 -16.35 11.95
N LYS A 74 0.54 -15.39 11.86
CA LYS A 74 -0.16 -14.80 13.00
C LYS A 74 -1.58 -15.33 13.10
#